data_AF-A0A3N6LYH3-F1
#
_entry.id   AF-A0A3N6LYH3-F1
#
_cell.length_a   1.000
_cell.length_b   1.000
_cell.length_c   1.000
_cell.angle_alpha   90.00
_cell.angle_beta   90.00
_cell.angle_gamma   90.00
#
_symmetry.space_group_name_H-M   'P 1'
#
loop_
_entity.id
_entity.type
_entity.pdbx_description
1 polymer ?
#
loop_
_entity_poly.entity_id
_entity_poly.type
_entity_poly.pdbx_seq_one_letter_code
_entity_poly.pdbx_strand_id
1 'polypeptide(L)'
;MDQGTNLPHEGDADPTEPTDCCKVGRVALAFDVTEAVTQLARDRRSGDSYRTLAEQFNKDLIESALERADIESDRSIHAALVGDDIATEVYRLFRTDSDSDVRRAEVRARLSDAGVDVDRLESALVSHVTIRSHLTECVTVEVDESPPSFERTVNTTQWAHTRASNVIQSTLDRAVDHGHLRTGPLEAELSVRVTCTVCGDSFYLTDLLDQRRCSCHHDR
;
A
#
# COMPACT_ATOMS: atom_id res chain seq x y z
N MET A 1 45.30 27.50 31.40
CA MET A 1 45.25 26.29 30.57
C MET A 1 44.29 25.36 31.27
N ASP A 2 43.05 25.29 30.80
CA ASP A 2 42.14 24.15 31.00
C ASP A 2 40.99 24.38 30.03
N GLN A 3 41.06 23.71 28.88
CA GLN A 3 40.02 23.70 27.87
C GLN A 3 39.11 22.50 28.18
N GLY A 4 37.86 22.79 28.55
CA GLY A 4 36.82 21.79 28.68
C GLY A 4 36.59 21.09 27.35
N THR A 5 36.84 19.78 27.33
CA THR A 5 36.53 18.90 26.21
C THR A 5 35.01 18.75 26.12
N ASN A 6 34.39 19.47 25.19
CA ASN A 6 33.01 19.22 24.79
C ASN A 6 33.02 18.09 23.75
N LEU A 7 32.53 16.90 24.13
CA LEU A 7 32.30 15.80 23.21
C LEU A 7 31.16 16.18 22.24
N PRO A 8 31.26 15.90 20.94
CA PRO A 8 30.11 16.01 20.05
C PRO A 8 29.11 14.90 20.35
N HIS A 9 27.86 15.30 20.51
CA HIS A 9 26.70 14.43 20.63
C HIS A 9 26.41 13.81 19.26
N GLU A 10 26.78 12.54 19.08
CA GLU A 10 26.44 11.79 17.87
C GLU A 10 24.97 11.37 17.92
N GLY A 11 24.15 12.13 17.20
CA GLY A 11 23.16 11.58 16.26
C GLY A 11 21.83 11.10 16.82
N ASP A 12 20.97 12.03 17.21
CA ASP A 12 19.52 11.87 17.00
C ASP A 12 19.29 11.80 15.48
N ALA A 13 19.18 10.59 14.95
CA ALA A 13 18.67 10.39 13.60
C ALA A 13 17.16 10.62 13.62
N ASP A 14 16.73 11.72 13.01
CA ASP A 14 15.32 11.96 12.69
C ASP A 14 14.81 10.80 11.80
N PRO A 15 13.84 9.98 12.23
CA PRO A 15 13.48 8.73 11.55
C PRO A 15 12.63 8.93 10.29
N THR A 16 12.55 10.15 9.75
CA THR A 16 11.59 10.53 8.70
C THR A 16 12.18 10.89 7.33
N GLU A 17 13.50 10.84 7.10
CA GLU A 17 14.04 11.01 5.75
C GLU A 17 14.33 9.66 5.06
N PRO A 18 13.79 9.41 3.84
CA PRO A 18 14.03 8.19 3.08
C PRO A 18 15.48 8.17 2.62
N THR A 19 16.35 7.59 3.44
CA THR A 19 17.77 7.49 3.14
C THR A 19 18.04 6.40 2.10
N ASP A 20 19.00 6.64 1.22
CA ASP A 20 19.68 5.66 0.35
C ASP A 20 20.51 4.66 1.20
N CYS A 21 19.90 4.09 2.23
CA CYS A 21 20.56 3.23 3.18
C CYS A 21 20.76 1.82 2.61
N CYS A 22 19.85 1.37 1.73
CA CYS A 22 19.84 0.01 1.17
C CYS A 22 18.94 -0.06 -0.08
N LYS A 23 18.75 -1.27 -0.63
CA LYS A 23 17.87 -1.50 -1.79
C LYS A 23 16.45 -0.91 -1.60
N VAL A 24 15.84 -1.07 -0.42
CA VAL A 24 14.48 -0.56 -0.15
C VAL A 24 14.43 0.96 -0.27
N GLY A 25 15.36 1.66 0.39
CA GLY A 25 15.46 3.12 0.29
C GLY A 25 15.72 3.62 -1.13
N ARG A 26 16.64 2.98 -1.86
CA ARG A 26 16.91 3.31 -3.28
C ARG A 26 15.70 3.15 -4.16
N VAL A 27 15.01 2.02 -4.03
CA VAL A 27 13.82 1.71 -4.82
C VAL A 27 12.71 2.69 -4.48
N ALA A 28 12.52 3.00 -3.19
CA ALA A 28 11.52 3.95 -2.76
C ALA A 28 11.74 5.35 -3.34
N LEU A 29 12.98 5.84 -3.35
CA LEU A 29 13.34 7.11 -3.99
C LEU A 29 13.16 7.05 -5.51
N ALA A 30 13.63 5.98 -6.15
CA ALA A 30 13.64 5.86 -7.61
C ALA A 30 12.24 5.70 -8.22
N PHE A 31 11.26 5.29 -7.41
CA PHE A 31 9.87 5.10 -7.79
C PHE A 31 8.90 6.03 -7.05
N ASP A 32 9.40 7.00 -6.28
CA ASP A 32 8.59 7.94 -5.50
C ASP A 32 7.56 7.26 -4.56
N VAL A 33 7.94 6.14 -3.95
CA VAL A 33 7.14 5.39 -2.95
C VAL A 33 7.76 5.51 -1.56
N THR A 34 8.27 6.70 -1.23
CA THR A 34 8.94 6.98 0.05
C THR A 34 7.99 6.86 1.24
N GLU A 35 6.71 7.18 1.08
CA GLU A 35 5.69 6.98 2.10
C GLU A 35 5.49 5.50 2.46
N ALA A 36 5.62 4.59 1.48
CA ALA A 36 5.54 3.15 1.71
C ALA A 36 6.64 2.65 2.65
N VAL A 37 7.81 3.32 2.67
CA VAL A 37 8.90 2.99 3.62
C VAL A 37 8.53 3.34 5.05
N THR A 38 7.92 4.50 5.26
CA THR A 38 7.39 4.90 6.57
C THR A 38 6.29 3.94 7.03
N GLN A 39 5.46 3.48 6.10
CA GLN A 39 4.38 2.54 6.37
C GLN A 39 4.90 1.15 6.76
N LEU A 40 5.97 0.65 6.12
CA LEU A 40 6.63 -0.62 6.47
C LEU A 40 7.02 -0.70 7.95
N ALA A 41 7.58 0.39 8.49
CA ALA A 41 7.99 0.45 9.89
C ALA A 41 6.78 0.38 10.84
N ARG A 42 5.71 1.12 10.52
CA ARG A 42 4.46 1.12 11.29
C ARG A 42 3.80 -0.26 11.30
N ASP A 43 3.73 -0.88 10.13
CA ASP A 43 3.10 -2.18 9.94
C ASP A 43 3.92 -3.29 10.59
N ARG A 44 5.25 -3.21 10.53
CA ARG A 44 6.11 -4.14 11.25
C ARG A 44 5.92 -4.06 12.76
N ARG A 45 5.85 -2.85 13.33
CA ARG A 45 5.58 -2.65 14.76
C ARG A 45 4.25 -3.24 15.19
N SER A 46 3.28 -3.26 14.27
CA SER A 46 1.93 -3.74 14.50
C SER A 46 1.77 -5.25 14.28
N GLY A 47 2.87 -5.98 14.05
CA GLY A 47 2.90 -7.44 13.97
C GLY A 47 2.89 -8.02 12.56
N ASP A 48 2.87 -7.19 11.51
CA ASP A 48 2.86 -7.72 10.14
C ASP A 48 4.16 -8.48 9.83
N SER A 49 3.99 -9.58 9.10
CA SER A 49 5.11 -10.45 8.73
C SER A 49 5.98 -9.79 7.66
N TYR A 50 7.29 -10.03 7.66
CA TYR A 50 8.18 -9.53 6.60
C TYR A 50 7.75 -9.96 5.18
N ARG A 51 7.02 -11.08 5.06
CA ARG A 51 6.45 -11.52 3.77
C ARG A 51 5.30 -10.63 3.32
N THR A 52 4.35 -10.37 4.23
CA THR A 52 3.23 -9.44 4.00
C THR A 52 3.76 -8.06 3.62
N LEU A 53 4.76 -7.57 4.36
CA LEU A 53 5.37 -6.27 4.13
C LEU A 53 6.08 -6.19 2.78
N ALA A 54 6.81 -7.24 2.38
CA ALA A 54 7.43 -7.29 1.06
C ALA A 54 6.41 -7.35 -0.06
N GLU A 55 5.31 -8.10 0.12
CA GLU A 55 4.22 -8.14 -0.85
C GLU A 55 3.58 -6.75 -1.01
N GLN A 56 3.26 -6.08 0.09
CA GLN A 56 2.64 -4.75 0.05
C GLN A 56 3.55 -3.73 -0.64
N PHE A 57 4.81 -3.61 -0.19
CA PHE A 57 5.75 -2.66 -0.78
C PHE A 57 5.98 -2.90 -2.28
N ASN A 58 6.04 -4.17 -2.71
CA ASN A 58 6.18 -4.49 -4.13
C ASN A 58 4.93 -4.14 -4.95
N LYS A 59 3.73 -4.22 -4.36
CA LYS A 59 2.49 -3.80 -5.02
C LYS A 59 2.44 -2.27 -5.15
N ASP A 60 2.78 -1.55 -4.09
CA ASP A 60 2.84 -0.07 -4.12
C ASP A 60 3.86 0.41 -5.17
N LEU A 61 4.99 -0.29 -5.29
CA LEU A 61 5.99 -0.05 -6.33
C LEU A 61 5.42 -0.21 -7.76
N ILE A 62 4.68 -1.30 -7.98
CA ILE A 62 4.06 -1.59 -9.28
C ILE A 62 2.96 -0.57 -9.57
N GLU A 63 2.11 -0.24 -8.60
CA GLU A 63 1.04 0.76 -8.72
C GLU A 63 1.63 2.12 -9.12
N SER A 64 2.66 2.59 -8.42
CA SER A 64 3.35 3.84 -8.77
C SER A 64 4.02 3.81 -10.15
N ALA A 65 4.57 2.65 -10.56
CA ALA A 65 5.14 2.50 -11.90
C ALA A 65 4.08 2.59 -13.01
N LEU A 66 2.90 2.03 -12.77
CA LEU A 66 1.75 2.12 -13.69
C LEU A 66 1.21 3.56 -13.75
N GLU A 67 1.05 4.21 -12.59
CA GLU A 67 0.57 5.60 -12.52
C GLU A 67 1.51 6.58 -13.22
N ARG A 68 2.83 6.44 -13.06
CA ARG A 68 3.79 7.28 -13.78
C ARG A 68 3.71 7.09 -15.29
N ALA A 69 3.63 5.85 -15.73
CA ALA A 69 3.53 5.56 -17.15
C ALA A 69 2.19 6.04 -17.76
N ASP A 70 1.10 6.08 -16.98
CA ASP A 70 -0.18 6.71 -17.37
C ASP A 70 -0.02 8.21 -17.63
N ILE A 71 0.67 8.90 -16.72
CA ILE A 71 0.92 10.35 -16.79
C ILE A 71 1.82 10.69 -17.99
N GLU A 72 2.83 9.86 -18.25
CA GLU A 72 3.81 10.11 -19.33
C GLU A 72 3.29 9.77 -20.73
N SER A 73 2.30 8.88 -20.84
CA SER A 73 1.90 8.31 -22.13
C SER A 73 0.65 8.95 -22.76
N ASP A 74 -0.07 9.85 -22.07
CA ASP A 74 -1.42 10.33 -22.45
C ASP A 74 -2.43 9.18 -22.76
N ARG A 75 -2.07 7.95 -22.39
CA ARG A 75 -2.79 6.70 -22.64
C ARG A 75 -2.95 5.97 -21.32
N SER A 76 -4.19 5.72 -20.93
CA SER A 76 -4.49 5.01 -19.69
C SER A 76 -4.15 3.51 -19.81
N ILE A 77 -3.02 3.12 -19.25
CA ILE A 77 -2.55 1.77 -18.89
C ILE A 77 -3.54 1.06 -17.99
N HIS A 78 -4.18 1.80 -17.08
CA HIS A 78 -5.32 1.28 -16.30
C HIS A 78 -6.50 0.84 -17.19
N ALA A 79 -6.60 1.35 -18.44
CA ALA A 79 -7.56 0.89 -19.43
C ALA A 79 -7.04 -0.25 -20.33
N ALA A 80 -5.71 -0.45 -20.44
CA ALA A 80 -5.11 -1.48 -21.29
C ALA A 80 -5.04 -2.87 -20.63
N LEU A 81 -5.12 -2.95 -19.30
CA LEU A 81 -5.09 -4.19 -18.53
C LEU A 81 -6.42 -4.37 -17.76
N VAL A 82 -7.22 -5.37 -18.15
CA VAL A 82 -8.53 -5.65 -17.53
C VAL A 82 -8.34 -6.41 -16.21
N GLY A 83 -8.67 -5.81 -15.06
CA GLY A 83 -8.77 -6.49 -13.77
C GLY A 83 -8.73 -5.55 -12.53
N ASP A 84 -9.45 -5.93 -11.47
CA ASP A 84 -9.69 -5.12 -10.25
C ASP A 84 -8.46 -4.87 -9.36
N ASP A 85 -7.31 -5.52 -9.65
CA ASP A 85 -6.05 -5.35 -8.91
C ASP A 85 -4.84 -5.68 -9.80
N ILE A 86 -4.56 -4.80 -10.76
CA ILE A 86 -3.48 -4.96 -11.75
C ILE A 86 -2.13 -5.13 -11.05
N ALA A 87 -1.86 -4.36 -10.00
CA ALA A 87 -0.61 -4.44 -9.25
C ALA A 87 -0.42 -5.82 -8.60
N THR A 88 -1.47 -6.39 -7.98
CA THR A 88 -1.41 -7.75 -7.43
C THR A 88 -1.22 -8.80 -8.52
N GLU A 89 -1.88 -8.69 -9.68
CA GLU A 89 -1.73 -9.67 -10.76
C GLU A 89 -0.32 -9.62 -11.38
N VAL A 90 0.20 -8.43 -11.64
CA VAL A 90 1.58 -8.21 -12.10
C VAL A 90 2.57 -8.77 -11.07
N TYR A 91 2.36 -8.49 -9.78
CA TYR A 91 3.19 -9.03 -8.70
C TYR A 91 3.17 -10.57 -8.68
N ARG A 92 1.99 -11.20 -8.79
CA ARG A 92 1.87 -12.67 -8.85
C ARG A 92 2.61 -13.23 -10.05
N LEU A 93 2.45 -12.65 -11.23
CA LEU A 93 3.10 -13.11 -12.46
C LEU A 93 4.63 -13.00 -12.39
N PHE A 94 5.15 -11.95 -11.75
CA PHE A 94 6.60 -11.81 -11.52
C PHE A 94 7.15 -12.80 -10.48
N ARG A 95 6.31 -13.33 -9.59
CA ARG A 95 6.71 -14.25 -8.50
C ARG A 95 6.55 -15.74 -8.82
N THR A 96 5.86 -16.11 -9.89
CA THR A 96 5.53 -17.51 -10.22
C THR A 96 6.49 -18.06 -11.27
N ASP A 97 7.00 -19.29 -11.09
CA ASP A 97 8.18 -19.79 -11.81
C ASP A 97 7.93 -21.00 -12.73
N SER A 98 6.70 -21.34 -13.14
CA SER A 98 6.53 -22.59 -13.93
C SER A 98 5.30 -22.82 -14.83
N ASP A 99 4.27 -21.97 -14.89
CA ASP A 99 3.07 -22.32 -15.69
C ASP A 99 2.50 -21.19 -16.58
N SER A 100 3.26 -20.10 -16.82
CA SER A 100 2.69 -18.99 -17.58
C SER A 100 3.67 -18.15 -18.41
N ASP A 101 4.74 -18.73 -18.96
CA ASP A 101 5.67 -17.98 -19.85
C ASP A 101 4.93 -17.17 -20.91
N VAL A 102 3.83 -17.70 -21.46
CA VAL A 102 2.95 -16.99 -22.39
C VAL A 102 2.23 -15.80 -21.74
N ARG A 103 1.57 -15.97 -20.58
CA ARG A 103 0.87 -14.86 -19.91
C ARG A 103 1.84 -13.83 -19.34
N ARG A 104 2.98 -14.26 -18.80
CA ARG A 104 4.04 -13.38 -18.33
C ARG A 104 4.59 -12.57 -19.51
N ALA A 105 4.90 -13.20 -20.64
CA ALA A 105 5.33 -12.48 -21.85
C ALA A 105 4.26 -11.50 -22.36
N GLU A 106 2.99 -11.89 -22.36
CA GLU A 106 1.86 -11.02 -22.74
C GLU A 106 1.75 -9.80 -21.82
N VAL A 107 1.82 -10.00 -20.50
CA VAL A 107 1.77 -8.90 -19.53
C VAL A 107 3.01 -8.01 -19.64
N ARG A 108 4.21 -8.56 -19.81
CA ARG A 108 5.42 -7.77 -20.07
C ARG A 108 5.27 -6.92 -21.33
N ALA A 109 4.75 -7.50 -22.41
CA ALA A 109 4.54 -6.79 -23.67
C ALA A 109 3.55 -5.63 -23.49
N ARG A 110 2.43 -5.87 -22.78
CA ARG A 110 1.45 -4.81 -22.47
C ARG A 110 2.04 -3.71 -21.61
N LEU A 111 2.78 -4.05 -20.55
CA LEU A 111 3.45 -3.07 -19.69
C LEU A 111 4.49 -2.26 -20.48
N SER A 112 5.26 -2.91 -21.34
CA SER A 112 6.25 -2.22 -22.18
C SER A 112 5.61 -1.32 -23.24
N ASP A 113 4.52 -1.73 -23.89
CA ASP A 113 3.76 -0.90 -24.84
C ASP A 113 3.11 0.31 -24.16
N ALA A 114 2.77 0.13 -22.89
CA ALA A 114 2.30 1.15 -21.96
C ALA A 114 3.42 2.08 -21.44
N GLY A 115 4.68 1.90 -21.85
CA GLY A 115 5.78 2.78 -21.44
C GLY A 115 6.44 2.41 -20.10
N VAL A 116 6.04 1.31 -19.47
CA VAL A 116 6.69 0.83 -18.24
C VAL A 116 8.01 0.14 -18.58
N ASP A 117 9.11 0.56 -17.93
CA ASP A 117 10.38 -0.16 -17.94
C ASP A 117 10.26 -1.42 -17.06
N VAL A 118 9.85 -2.53 -17.68
CA VAL A 118 9.56 -3.80 -17.01
C VAL A 118 10.79 -4.39 -16.33
N ASP A 119 11.97 -4.28 -16.94
CA ASP A 119 13.19 -4.87 -16.39
C ASP A 119 13.69 -4.06 -15.18
N ARG A 120 13.55 -2.73 -15.23
CA ARG A 120 13.77 -1.88 -14.06
C ARG A 120 12.76 -2.18 -12.94
N LEU A 121 11.49 -2.39 -13.27
CA LEU A 121 10.46 -2.71 -12.28
C LEU A 121 10.71 -4.06 -11.59
N GLU A 122 11.01 -5.11 -12.36
CA GLU A 122 11.31 -6.43 -11.78
C GLU A 122 12.57 -6.44 -10.92
N SER A 123 13.63 -5.77 -11.38
CA SER A 123 14.87 -5.67 -10.62
C SER A 123 14.71 -4.86 -9.33
N ALA A 124 13.75 -3.94 -9.29
CA ALA A 124 13.40 -3.16 -8.11
C ALA A 124 12.65 -3.97 -7.04
N LEU A 125 11.99 -5.08 -7.39
CA LEU A 125 11.26 -5.91 -6.42
C LEU A 125 12.14 -6.38 -5.27
N VAL A 126 11.60 -6.33 -4.06
CA VAL A 126 12.30 -6.66 -2.82
C VAL A 126 11.78 -7.95 -2.23
N SER A 127 12.68 -8.73 -1.64
CA SER A 127 12.31 -9.94 -0.92
C SER A 127 11.96 -9.64 0.53
N HIS A 128 11.29 -10.56 1.21
CA HIS A 128 11.09 -10.47 2.66
C HIS A 128 12.41 -10.39 3.45
N VAL A 129 13.50 -10.97 2.95
CA VAL A 129 14.84 -10.84 3.55
C VAL A 129 15.35 -9.41 3.40
N THR A 130 15.13 -8.80 2.23
CA THR A 130 15.50 -7.41 1.94
C THR A 130 14.71 -6.43 2.83
N ILE A 131 13.41 -6.65 3.01
CA ILE A 131 12.58 -5.86 3.93
C ILE A 131 13.03 -6.04 5.37
N ARG A 132 13.32 -7.29 5.79
CA ARG A 132 13.86 -7.55 7.13
C ARG A 132 15.13 -6.75 7.37
N SER A 133 16.13 -6.87 6.50
CA SER A 133 17.40 -6.13 6.63
C SER A 133 17.16 -4.62 6.68
N HIS A 134 16.30 -4.07 5.82
CA HIS A 134 15.97 -2.65 5.89
C HIS A 134 15.39 -2.24 7.25
N LEU A 135 14.42 -2.99 7.75
CA LEU A 135 13.76 -2.67 9.02
C LEU A 135 14.67 -2.88 10.24
N THR A 136 15.64 -3.81 10.18
CA THR A 136 16.56 -4.07 11.29
C THR A 136 17.83 -3.22 11.24
N GLU A 137 18.32 -2.88 10.06
CA GLU A 137 19.64 -2.26 9.87
C GLU A 137 19.55 -0.76 9.52
N CYS A 138 18.49 -0.32 8.82
CA CYS A 138 18.31 1.09 8.49
C CYS A 138 17.36 1.81 9.45
N VAL A 139 16.23 1.18 9.76
CA VAL A 139 15.14 1.82 10.54
C VAL A 139 15.15 1.41 12.01
N THR A 140 15.81 0.29 12.34
CA THR A 140 15.91 -0.27 13.71
C THR A 140 14.53 -0.43 14.37
N VAL A 141 13.63 -1.15 13.70
CA VAL A 141 12.27 -1.39 14.19
C VAL A 141 12.22 -2.58 15.13
N GLU A 142 11.96 -2.32 16.41
CA GLU A 142 11.53 -3.33 17.38
C GLU A 142 10.01 -3.54 17.27
N VAL A 143 9.55 -4.80 17.38
CA VAL A 143 8.12 -5.14 17.33
C VAL A 143 7.51 -4.84 18.70
N ASP A 144 6.42 -4.10 18.74
CA ASP A 144 5.66 -3.87 19.96
C ASP A 144 4.67 -5.03 20.12
N GLU A 145 4.74 -5.78 21.23
CA GLU A 145 3.80 -6.87 21.51
C GLU A 145 2.41 -6.37 21.95
N SER A 146 2.21 -5.05 21.97
CA SER A 146 0.94 -4.42 22.31
C SER A 146 -0.11 -4.60 21.20
N PRO A 147 -1.40 -4.77 21.56
CA PRO A 147 -2.48 -4.75 20.56
C PRO A 147 -2.44 -3.43 19.76
N PRO A 148 -2.84 -3.44 18.47
CA PRO A 148 -2.79 -2.26 17.63
C PRO A 148 -3.53 -1.10 18.29
N SER A 149 -2.94 0.10 18.22
CA SER A 149 -3.58 1.29 18.78
C SER A 149 -4.96 1.51 18.17
N PHE A 150 -5.85 2.16 18.93
CA PHE A 150 -7.17 2.51 18.42
C PHE A 150 -7.08 3.37 17.15
N GLU A 151 -6.14 4.32 17.10
CA GLU A 151 -5.86 5.14 15.92
C GLU A 151 -5.46 4.29 14.71
N ARG A 152 -4.68 3.22 14.89
CA ARG A 152 -4.37 2.30 13.79
C ARG A 152 -5.62 1.60 13.28
N THR A 153 -6.48 1.14 14.20
CA THR A 153 -7.77 0.54 13.84
C THR A 153 -8.61 1.51 12.99
N VAL A 154 -8.66 2.79 13.36
CA VAL A 154 -9.36 3.82 12.60
C VAL A 154 -8.74 4.00 11.22
N ASN A 155 -7.42 4.23 11.15
CA ASN A 155 -6.72 4.54 9.90
C ASN A 155 -6.81 3.40 8.89
N THR A 156 -6.57 2.15 9.32
CA THR A 156 -6.68 0.97 8.43
C THR A 156 -8.09 0.84 7.86
N THR A 157 -9.10 1.08 8.69
CA THR A 157 -10.49 0.92 8.30
C THR A 157 -10.95 2.05 7.36
N GLN A 158 -10.53 3.29 7.61
CA GLN A 158 -10.78 4.43 6.71
C GLN A 158 -10.07 4.26 5.37
N TRP A 159 -8.80 3.84 5.37
CA TRP A 159 -8.05 3.56 4.14
C TRP A 159 -8.75 2.53 3.26
N ALA A 160 -9.22 1.41 3.86
CA ALA A 160 -9.93 0.37 3.13
C ALA A 160 -11.25 0.89 2.54
N HIS A 161 -11.97 1.72 3.28
CA HIS A 161 -13.20 2.36 2.82
C HIS A 161 -12.95 3.31 1.63
N THR A 162 -11.97 4.22 1.75
CA THR A 162 -11.60 5.15 0.67
C THR A 162 -11.15 4.40 -0.58
N ARG A 163 -10.29 3.38 -0.45
CA ARG A 163 -9.84 2.60 -1.60
C ARG A 163 -11.00 1.90 -2.30
N ALA A 164 -11.89 1.24 -1.55
CA ALA A 164 -13.06 0.58 -2.12
C ALA A 164 -14.00 1.57 -2.83
N SER A 165 -14.23 2.74 -2.23
CA SER A 165 -15.05 3.80 -2.84
C SER A 165 -14.44 4.28 -4.17
N ASN A 166 -13.13 4.54 -4.19
CA ASN A 166 -12.43 5.00 -5.39
C ASN A 166 -12.45 3.95 -6.51
N VAL A 167 -12.28 2.67 -6.17
CA VAL A 167 -12.37 1.56 -7.14
C VAL A 167 -13.76 1.47 -7.76
N ILE A 168 -14.82 1.54 -6.93
CA ILE A 168 -16.20 1.49 -7.43
C ILE A 168 -16.47 2.68 -8.36
N GLN A 169 -16.11 3.90 -7.94
CA GLN A 169 -16.30 5.10 -8.75
C GLN A 169 -15.59 5.01 -10.09
N SER A 170 -14.28 4.67 -10.08
CA SER A 170 -13.49 4.54 -11.30
C SER A 170 -14.04 3.46 -12.24
N THR A 171 -14.61 2.38 -11.70
CA THR A 171 -15.26 1.33 -12.49
C THR A 171 -16.50 1.82 -13.21
N LEU A 172 -17.34 2.63 -12.54
CA LEU A 172 -18.54 3.20 -13.13
C LEU A 172 -18.20 4.22 -14.22
N ASP A 173 -17.22 5.09 -13.97
CA ASP A 173 -16.77 6.08 -14.95
C ASP A 173 -16.28 5.40 -16.24
N ARG A 174 -15.44 4.38 -16.11
CA ARG A 174 -14.97 3.56 -17.25
C ARG A 174 -16.12 2.89 -18.00
N ALA A 175 -17.12 2.36 -17.29
CA ALA A 175 -18.26 1.70 -17.93
C ALA A 175 -19.13 2.68 -18.73
N VAL A 176 -19.23 3.94 -18.31
CA VAL A 176 -19.87 5.02 -19.07
C VAL A 176 -19.03 5.39 -20.29
N ASP A 177 -17.72 5.62 -20.11
CA ASP A 177 -16.79 6.00 -21.19
C ASP A 177 -16.73 4.98 -22.32
N HIS A 178 -16.76 3.68 -21.99
CA HIS A 178 -16.78 2.59 -22.97
C HIS A 178 -18.18 2.28 -23.52
N GLY A 179 -19.21 3.03 -23.12
CA GLY A 179 -20.58 2.88 -23.61
C GLY A 179 -21.27 1.58 -23.16
N HIS A 180 -20.72 0.89 -22.16
CA HIS A 180 -21.38 -0.24 -21.50
C HIS A 180 -22.57 0.24 -20.66
N LEU A 181 -22.48 1.44 -20.11
CA LEU A 181 -23.57 2.15 -19.45
C LEU A 181 -23.91 3.40 -20.27
N ARG A 182 -25.20 3.56 -20.60
CA ARG A 182 -25.71 4.74 -21.30
C ARG A 182 -26.44 5.64 -20.31
N THR A 183 -25.68 6.30 -19.45
CA THR A 183 -26.19 7.16 -18.35
C THR A 183 -25.55 8.55 -18.42
N GLY A 184 -26.04 9.48 -17.59
CA GLY A 184 -25.28 10.69 -17.24
C GLY A 184 -24.17 10.38 -16.23
N PRO A 185 -23.48 11.40 -15.68
CA PRO A 185 -22.48 11.23 -14.63
C PRO A 185 -23.02 10.44 -13.44
N LEU A 186 -22.20 9.56 -12.87
CA LEU A 186 -22.56 8.71 -11.74
C LEU A 186 -21.68 9.06 -10.54
N GLU A 187 -22.25 9.00 -9.34
CA GLU A 187 -21.53 9.14 -8.07
C GLU A 187 -21.81 7.89 -7.22
N ALA A 188 -20.74 7.24 -6.75
CA ALA A 188 -20.80 6.06 -5.90
C ALA A 188 -20.60 6.43 -4.42
N GLU A 189 -21.51 5.97 -3.57
CA GLU A 189 -21.39 6.08 -2.12
C GLU A 189 -21.30 4.68 -1.50
N LEU A 190 -20.21 4.41 -0.76
CA LEU A 190 -20.02 3.19 0.00
C LEU A 190 -20.33 3.45 1.47
N SER A 191 -21.18 2.61 2.07
CA SER A 191 -21.41 2.63 3.52
C SER A 191 -21.16 1.24 4.12
N VAL A 192 -20.46 1.20 5.26
CA VAL A 192 -20.19 -0.04 5.99
C VAL A 192 -21.00 -0.01 7.28
N ARG A 193 -21.84 -1.03 7.46
CA ARG A 193 -22.63 -1.23 8.68
C ARG A 193 -22.03 -2.37 9.50
N VAL A 194 -21.80 -2.10 10.78
CA VAL A 194 -21.27 -3.07 11.74
C VAL A 194 -22.36 -3.38 12.76
N THR A 195 -22.64 -4.67 12.96
CA THR A 195 -23.64 -5.14 13.93
C THR A 195 -22.95 -5.93 15.03
N CYS A 196 -23.18 -5.54 16.29
CA CYS A 196 -22.76 -6.34 17.42
C CYS A 196 -23.66 -7.58 17.51
N THR A 197 -23.06 -8.77 17.42
CA THR A 197 -23.81 -10.04 17.48
C THR A 197 -24.33 -10.40 18.87
N VAL A 198 -23.97 -9.62 19.90
CA VAL A 198 -24.36 -9.85 21.30
C VAL A 198 -25.55 -8.97 21.69
N CYS A 199 -25.45 -7.64 21.59
CA CYS A 199 -26.56 -6.73 21.91
C CYS A 199 -27.49 -6.44 20.72
N GLY A 200 -27.07 -6.74 19.48
CA GLY A 200 -27.86 -6.46 18.28
C GLY A 200 -27.73 -5.02 17.75
N ASP A 201 -27.01 -4.14 18.44
CA ASP A 201 -26.80 -2.76 17.99
C ASP A 201 -26.11 -2.74 16.63
N SER A 202 -26.59 -1.85 15.74
CA SER A 202 -26.02 -1.64 14.41
C SER A 202 -25.58 -0.19 14.24
N PHE A 203 -24.35 -0.01 13.77
CA PHE A 203 -23.69 1.28 13.63
C PHE A 203 -23.20 1.46 12.19
N TYR A 204 -23.12 2.71 11.72
CA TYR A 204 -22.16 2.98 10.65
C TYR A 204 -20.75 2.86 11.23
N LEU A 205 -19.83 2.42 10.39
CA LEU A 205 -18.45 2.21 10.79
C LEU A 205 -17.83 3.43 11.48
N THR A 206 -18.01 4.62 10.90
CA THR A 206 -17.52 5.89 11.46
C THR A 206 -18.11 6.16 12.84
N ASP A 207 -19.43 5.97 13.01
CA ASP A 207 -20.11 6.16 14.29
C ASP A 207 -19.60 5.21 15.37
N LEU A 208 -19.32 3.94 15.01
CA LEU A 208 -18.76 2.97 15.95
C LEU A 208 -17.34 3.35 16.37
N LEU A 209 -16.52 3.81 15.43
CA LEU A 209 -15.16 4.28 15.71
C LEU A 209 -15.20 5.54 16.60
N ASP A 210 -16.15 6.44 16.40
CA ASP A 210 -16.28 7.63 17.25
C ASP A 210 -16.80 7.28 18.65
N GLN A 211 -17.82 6.43 18.75
CA GLN A 211 -18.44 6.06 20.03
C GLN A 211 -17.59 5.09 20.86
N ARG A 212 -16.76 4.29 20.17
CA ARG A 212 -15.87 3.25 20.73
C ARG A 212 -16.57 2.20 21.59
N ARG A 213 -17.90 2.08 21.49
CA ARG A 213 -18.70 1.22 22.36
C ARG A 213 -20.00 0.80 21.69
N CYS A 214 -20.58 -0.28 22.21
CA CYS A 214 -21.97 -0.65 22.01
C CYS A 214 -22.64 -0.85 23.39
N SER A 215 -23.93 -1.17 23.40
CA SER A 215 -24.70 -1.36 24.64
C SER A 215 -24.20 -2.52 25.51
N CYS A 216 -23.44 -3.49 24.96
CA CYS A 216 -22.78 -4.53 25.77
C CYS A 216 -21.83 -3.96 26.84
N HIS A 217 -21.37 -2.72 26.65
CA HIS A 217 -20.48 -2.06 27.60
C HIS A 217 -21.22 -1.38 28.76
N HIS A 218 -22.56 -1.30 28.69
CA HIS A 218 -23.44 -0.82 29.76
C HIS A 218 -24.00 -1.95 30.65
N ASP A 219 -24.08 -3.18 30.14
CA ASP A 219 -24.55 -4.37 30.88
C ASP A 219 -23.44 -5.11 31.65
N ARG A 220 -22.34 -4.40 31.99
CA ARG A 220 -21.23 -4.93 32.78
C ARG A 220 -20.97 -4.10 34.03
#